data_AF-A0A7K4J4J7-F1
#
_entry.id   AF-A0A7K4J4J7-F1
#
_cell.length_a   1.000
_cell.length_b   1.000
_cell.length_c   1.000
_cell.angle_alpha   90.00
_cell.angle_beta   90.00
_cell.angle_gamma   90.00
#
_symmetry.space_group_name_H-M   'P 1'
#
loop_
_entity.id
_entity.type
_entity.pdbx_description
1 polymer ?
#
loop_
_entity_poly.entity_id
_entity_poly.type
_entity_poly.pdbx_seq_one_letter_code
_entity_poly.pdbx_strand_id
1 'polypeptide(L)'
;VEERWVPREGAGQGLAHRLQQEGLAGPLQWLENCLRRAANDREEDGASHPVPLVPLSEENEEAMEDRHFQALLQQLGLRPPATEQESFWRIPAALTPQQLRRAAASIARCGHNPSGSPQRLLEPLRCPQD
;
A
#
# COMPACT_ATOMS: atom_id res chain seq x y z
N VAL A 1 21.44 9.71 -15.58
CA VAL A 1 20.21 9.31 -16.31
C VAL A 1 19.21 8.92 -15.26
N GLU A 2 18.23 9.77 -14.95
CA GLU A 2 17.13 9.35 -14.07
C GLU A 2 16.32 8.33 -14.83
N GLU A 3 16.48 7.07 -14.44
CA GLU A 3 15.76 5.94 -15.01
C GLU A 3 14.26 6.23 -14.86
N ARG A 4 13.62 6.48 -16.00
CA ARG A 4 12.18 6.68 -16.14
C ARG A 4 11.51 5.37 -15.76
N TRP A 5 11.35 5.12 -14.47
CA TRP A 5 10.56 4.01 -13.99
C TRP A 5 9.10 4.27 -14.39
N VAL A 6 8.61 3.48 -15.34
CA VAL A 6 7.20 3.49 -15.76
C VAL A 6 6.61 2.15 -15.35
N PRO A 7 5.87 2.08 -14.23
CA PRO A 7 5.24 0.83 -13.82
C PRO A 7 4.22 0.43 -14.89
N ARG A 8 4.23 -0.85 -15.30
CA ARG A 8 3.16 -1.44 -16.10
C ARG A 8 1.85 -1.34 -15.32
N GLU A 9 0.74 -1.05 -15.99
CA GLU A 9 -0.58 -1.00 -15.36
C GLU A 9 -0.85 -2.34 -14.64
N GLY A 10 -1.08 -2.30 -13.32
CA GLY A 10 -1.25 -3.51 -12.49
C GLY A 10 0.04 -4.15 -11.96
N ALA A 11 1.19 -3.49 -12.05
CA ALA A 11 2.44 -3.98 -11.46
C ALA A 11 2.26 -4.27 -9.95
N GLY A 12 2.74 -5.44 -9.52
CA GLY A 12 2.63 -5.87 -8.13
C GLY A 12 1.29 -6.49 -7.72
N GLN A 13 0.22 -6.44 -8.53
CA GLN A 13 -1.10 -6.95 -8.13
C GLN A 13 -1.09 -8.45 -7.78
N GLY A 14 -0.42 -9.28 -8.60
CA GLY A 14 -0.32 -10.72 -8.34
C GLY A 14 0.49 -11.05 -7.07
N LEU A 15 1.56 -10.28 -6.81
CA LEU A 15 2.36 -10.43 -5.60
C LEU A 15 1.59 -9.96 -4.36
N ALA A 16 0.93 -8.81 -4.43
CA ALA A 16 0.06 -8.32 -3.36
C ALA A 16 -1.02 -9.36 -3.00
N HIS A 17 -1.58 -10.05 -3.99
CA HIS A 17 -2.54 -11.12 -3.74
C HIS A 17 -1.96 -12.35 -3.07
N ARG A 18 -0.77 -12.76 -3.46
CA ARG A 18 -0.10 -13.85 -2.75
C ARG A 18 0.21 -13.47 -1.30
N LEU A 19 0.83 -12.30 -1.09
CA LEU A 19 1.23 -11.81 0.23
C LEU A 19 0.04 -11.70 1.19
N GLN A 20 -1.13 -11.28 0.67
CA GLN A 20 -2.34 -11.24 1.49
C GLN A 20 -2.80 -12.63 1.94
N GLN A 21 -2.69 -13.65 1.08
CA GLN A 21 -2.99 -15.04 1.45
C GLN A 21 -1.96 -15.62 2.42
N GLU A 22 -0.73 -15.07 2.42
CA GLU A 22 0.34 -15.42 3.37
C GLU A 22 0.18 -14.74 4.74
N GLY A 23 -0.86 -13.90 4.93
CA GLY A 23 -1.15 -13.22 6.20
C GLY A 23 -0.61 -11.80 6.31
N LEU A 24 0.05 -11.29 5.27
CA LEU A 24 0.64 -9.93 5.25
C LEU A 24 -0.38 -8.83 4.91
N ALA A 25 -1.65 -9.02 5.29
CA ALA A 25 -2.70 -8.06 5.02
C ALA A 25 -2.45 -6.71 5.73
N GLY A 26 -1.96 -6.74 6.97
CA GLY A 26 -1.60 -5.55 7.74
C GLY A 26 -0.49 -4.72 7.07
N PRO A 27 0.67 -5.32 6.74
CA PRO A 27 1.75 -4.61 6.06
C PRO A 27 1.39 -4.11 4.66
N LEU A 28 0.56 -4.86 3.93
CA LEU A 28 0.02 -4.39 2.64
C LEU A 28 -0.88 -3.15 2.82
N GLN A 29 -1.73 -3.13 3.83
CA GLN A 29 -2.57 -1.97 4.14
C GLN A 29 -1.73 -0.76 4.60
N TRP A 30 -0.69 -1.00 5.40
CA TRP A 30 0.28 0.03 5.78
C TRP A 30 0.95 0.64 4.55
N LEU A 31 1.48 -0.20 3.65
CA LEU A 31 2.14 0.24 2.43
C LEU A 31 1.19 1.04 1.53
N GLU A 32 -0.05 0.57 1.37
CA GLU A 32 -1.09 1.29 0.64
C GLU A 32 -1.31 2.70 1.21
N ASN A 33 -1.46 2.82 2.52
CA ASN A 33 -1.65 4.09 3.20
C ASN A 33 -0.41 5.00 3.08
N CYS A 34 0.80 4.46 3.15
CA CYS A 34 2.03 5.21 2.89
C CYS A 34 2.04 5.81 1.47
N LEU A 35 1.70 5.03 0.45
CA LEU A 35 1.62 5.50 -0.94
C LEU A 35 0.55 6.58 -1.11
N ARG A 36 -0.64 6.41 -0.52
CA ARG A 36 -1.73 7.39 -0.57
C ARG A 36 -1.36 8.71 0.11
N ARG A 37 -0.77 8.66 1.31
CA ARG A 37 -0.31 9.85 2.03
C ARG A 37 0.76 10.59 1.23
N ALA A 38 1.74 9.86 0.71
CA ALA A 38 2.81 10.43 -0.08
C ALA A 38 2.31 11.03 -1.42
N ALA A 39 1.19 10.53 -1.97
CA ALA A 39 0.53 11.15 -3.11
C ALA A 39 -0.16 12.47 -2.73
N ASN A 40 -0.87 12.48 -1.61
CA ASN A 40 -1.60 13.65 -1.13
C ASN A 40 -0.66 14.80 -0.73
N ASP A 41 0.41 14.45 -0.02
CA ASP A 41 1.47 15.38 0.40
C ASP A 41 2.12 16.09 -0.80
N ARG A 42 2.43 15.34 -1.86
CA ARG A 42 2.97 15.91 -3.11
C ARG A 42 2.00 16.82 -3.86
N GLU A 43 0.69 16.58 -3.74
CA GLU A 43 -0.31 17.47 -4.36
C GLU A 43 -0.54 18.74 -3.53
N GLU A 44 -0.36 18.68 -2.22
CA GLU A 44 -0.52 19.80 -1.30
C GLU A 44 0.72 20.71 -1.28
N ASP A 45 1.91 20.14 -1.14
CA ASP A 45 3.17 20.89 -1.01
C ASP A 45 3.75 21.35 -2.36
N GLY A 46 3.38 20.66 -3.46
CA GLY A 46 3.90 20.93 -4.80
C GLY A 46 5.37 20.54 -5.01
N ALA A 47 6.07 20.11 -3.95
CA ALA A 47 7.41 19.54 -4.04
C ALA A 47 7.36 18.00 -4.00
N SER A 48 8.20 17.36 -4.81
CA SER A 48 8.38 15.91 -4.79
C SER A 48 9.73 15.58 -4.20
N HIS A 49 9.78 15.28 -2.91
CA HIS A 49 10.97 14.76 -2.24
C HIS A 49 10.88 13.24 -2.04
N PRO A 50 12.03 12.54 -1.90
CA PRO A 50 12.02 11.13 -1.54
C PRO A 50 11.49 10.94 -0.10
N VAL A 51 10.58 9.98 0.09
CA VAL A 51 9.92 9.72 1.39
C VAL A 51 10.36 8.37 1.93
N PRO A 52 10.91 8.28 3.16
CA PRO A 52 11.28 6.99 3.77
C PRO A 52 10.05 6.19 4.21
N LEU A 53 10.08 4.89 3.97
CA LEU A 53 9.14 3.91 4.51
C LEU A 53 9.68 3.38 5.83
N VAL A 54 9.14 3.90 6.93
CA VAL A 54 9.55 3.53 8.27
C VAL A 54 8.52 2.55 8.84
N PRO A 55 8.87 1.26 9.01
CA PRO A 55 8.00 0.30 9.69
C PRO A 55 7.95 0.66 11.18
N LEU A 56 6.77 1.04 11.67
CA LEU A 56 6.56 1.45 13.07
C LEU A 56 5.97 0.32 13.94
N SER A 57 5.88 -0.89 13.40
CA SER A 57 5.30 -2.05 14.07
C SER A 57 6.09 -3.29 13.67
N GLU A 58 6.19 -4.25 14.58
CA GLU A 58 6.92 -5.51 14.39
C GLU A 58 6.47 -6.24 13.11
N GLU A 59 5.15 -6.33 12.88
CA GLU A 59 4.57 -6.93 11.67
C GLU A 59 5.08 -6.26 10.36
N ASN A 60 5.24 -4.94 10.38
CA ASN A 60 5.75 -4.20 9.21
C ASN A 60 7.26 -4.37 9.05
N GLU A 61 7.99 -4.51 10.16
CA GLU A 61 9.43 -4.77 10.13
C GLU A 61 9.72 -6.16 9.57
N GLU A 62 9.01 -7.20 10.05
CA GLU A 62 9.10 -8.56 9.54
C GLU A 62 8.73 -8.60 8.03
N ALA A 63 7.67 -7.90 7.63
CA ALA A 63 7.32 -7.78 6.21
C ALA A 63 8.42 -7.11 5.38
N MET A 64 9.17 -6.16 5.94
CA MET A 64 10.26 -5.50 5.23
C MET A 64 11.50 -6.40 5.07
N GLU A 65 11.60 -7.49 5.83
CA GLU A 65 12.61 -8.55 5.67
C GLU A 65 12.17 -9.65 4.69
N ASP A 66 10.86 -9.78 4.43
CA ASP A 66 10.32 -10.77 3.50
C ASP A 66 10.69 -10.46 2.03
N ARG A 67 11.23 -11.48 1.34
CA ARG A 67 11.70 -11.32 -0.05
C ARG A 67 10.56 -11.07 -1.03
N HIS A 68 9.38 -11.65 -0.80
CA HIS A 68 8.23 -11.45 -1.68
C HIS A 68 7.67 -10.03 -1.52
N PHE A 69 7.66 -9.50 -0.29
CA PHE A 69 7.27 -8.13 0.01
C PHE A 69 8.27 -7.14 -0.57
N GLN A 70 9.58 -7.36 -0.41
CA GLN A 70 10.62 -6.55 -1.07
C GLN A 70 10.52 -6.58 -2.61
N ALA A 71 10.15 -7.73 -3.19
CA ALA A 71 9.90 -7.83 -4.62
C ALA A 71 8.67 -7.02 -5.04
N LEU A 72 7.61 -6.99 -4.23
CA LEU A 72 6.48 -6.10 -4.43
C LEU A 72 6.93 -4.63 -4.39
N LEU A 73 7.73 -4.21 -3.40
CA LEU A 73 8.21 -2.83 -3.29
C LEU A 73 8.95 -2.39 -4.57
N GLN A 74 9.83 -3.25 -5.09
CA GLN A 74 10.54 -3.00 -6.36
C GLN A 74 9.58 -2.92 -7.55
N GLN A 75 8.56 -3.79 -7.63
CA GLN A 75 7.55 -3.72 -8.68
C GLN A 75 6.66 -2.47 -8.60
N LEU A 76 6.56 -1.84 -7.45
CA LEU A 76 5.85 -0.57 -7.28
C LEU A 76 6.75 0.64 -7.58
N GLY A 77 8.05 0.42 -7.82
CA GLY A 77 9.03 1.47 -8.09
C GLY A 77 9.67 2.07 -6.85
N LEU A 78 9.53 1.42 -5.70
CA LEU A 78 10.21 1.83 -4.48
C LEU A 78 11.68 1.42 -4.55
N ARG A 79 12.54 2.23 -3.94
CA ARG A 79 13.98 1.96 -3.94
C ARG A 79 14.42 1.31 -2.64
N PRO A 80 15.22 0.24 -2.72
CA PRO A 80 15.88 -0.31 -1.55
C PRO A 80 16.88 0.73 -0.99
N PRO A 81 17.26 0.61 0.29
CA PRO A 81 18.36 1.39 0.84
C PRO A 81 19.65 1.18 0.00
N ALA A 82 20.29 2.27 -0.45
CA ALA A 82 21.36 2.19 -1.43
C ALA A 82 22.70 1.70 -0.87
N THR A 83 22.92 1.84 0.44
CA THR A 83 24.17 1.47 1.17
C THR A 83 23.87 1.25 2.66
N GLU A 84 24.86 0.82 3.46
CA GLU A 84 24.77 0.72 4.92
C GLU A 84 24.39 2.05 5.63
N GLN A 85 24.46 3.20 4.95
CA GLN A 85 23.99 4.47 5.52
C GLN A 85 22.46 4.65 5.48
N GLU A 86 21.76 3.87 4.65
CA GLU A 86 20.30 3.92 4.57
C GLU A 86 19.70 2.66 5.18
N SER A 87 18.76 2.83 6.12
CA SER A 87 18.08 1.70 6.75
C SER A 87 16.68 1.45 6.19
N PHE A 88 16.13 2.41 5.44
CA PHE A 88 14.73 2.39 5.03
C PHE A 88 14.57 2.42 3.51
N TRP A 89 13.56 1.70 3.03
CA TRP A 89 13.09 1.84 1.65
C TRP A 89 12.57 3.24 1.41
N ARG A 90 12.64 3.72 0.16
CA ARG A 90 12.14 5.06 -0.17
C ARG A 90 11.15 5.04 -1.31
N ILE A 91 10.15 5.91 -1.19
CA ILE A 91 9.29 6.37 -2.28
C ILE A 91 10.08 7.43 -3.05
N PRO A 92 10.51 7.18 -4.30
CA PRO A 92 11.28 8.14 -5.06
C PRO A 92 10.48 9.40 -5.38
N ALA A 93 11.17 10.54 -5.44
CA ALA A 93 10.62 11.80 -5.92
C ALA A 93 10.03 11.72 -7.34
N ALA A 94 10.58 10.85 -8.19
CA ALA A 94 10.13 10.66 -9.56
C ALA A 94 8.72 10.05 -9.68
N LEU A 95 8.21 9.40 -8.62
CA LEU A 95 6.86 8.85 -8.64
C LEU A 95 5.83 9.97 -8.47
N THR A 96 4.96 10.12 -9.48
CA THR A 96 3.90 11.13 -9.45
C THR A 96 2.77 10.72 -8.52
N PRO A 97 1.97 11.68 -8.00
CA PRO A 97 0.80 11.37 -7.18
C PRO A 97 -0.14 10.35 -7.84
N GLN A 98 -0.33 10.45 -9.15
CA GLN A 98 -1.17 9.53 -9.91
C GLN A 98 -0.59 8.11 -9.97
N GLN A 99 0.74 7.96 -10.09
CA GLN A 99 1.40 6.66 -10.05
C GLN A 99 1.30 6.03 -8.66
N LEU A 100 1.50 6.81 -7.61
CA LEU A 100 1.37 6.36 -6.21
C LEU A 100 -0.05 5.87 -5.90
N ARG A 101 -1.08 6.58 -6.37
CA ARG A 101 -2.48 6.16 -6.23
C ARG A 101 -2.77 4.85 -6.98
N ARG A 102 -2.22 4.67 -8.19
CA ARG A 102 -2.37 3.44 -8.96
C ARG A 102 -1.68 2.25 -8.28
N ALA A 103 -0.50 2.47 -7.72
CA ALA A 103 0.22 1.48 -6.92
C ALA A 103 -0.60 1.07 -5.69
N ALA A 104 -1.09 2.04 -4.90
CA ALA A 104 -1.97 1.79 -3.76
C ALA A 104 -3.25 1.01 -4.17
N ALA A 105 -3.90 1.41 -5.26
CA ALA A 105 -5.10 0.73 -5.75
C ALA A 105 -4.83 -0.73 -6.17
N SER A 106 -3.64 -1.02 -6.70
CA SER A 106 -3.27 -2.39 -7.09
C SER A 106 -3.15 -3.32 -5.88
N ILE A 107 -2.73 -2.79 -4.73
CA ILE A 107 -2.70 -3.49 -3.44
C ILE A 107 -4.12 -3.61 -2.86
N ALA A 108 -4.86 -2.50 -2.80
CA ALA A 108 -6.20 -2.44 -2.20
C ALA A 108 -7.23 -3.35 -2.89
N ARG A 109 -7.12 -3.49 -4.21
CA ARG A 109 -7.99 -4.38 -5.02
C ARG A 109 -7.84 -5.85 -4.67
N CYS A 110 -6.82 -6.21 -3.90
CA CYS A 110 -6.71 -7.54 -3.34
C CYS A 110 -7.50 -7.73 -2.04
N GLY A 111 -7.57 -6.69 -1.19
CA GLY A 111 -8.23 -6.75 0.11
C GLY A 111 -9.75 -6.59 0.10
N HIS A 112 -10.34 -6.25 -1.05
CA HIS A 112 -11.79 -6.24 -1.19
C HIS A 112 -12.32 -7.63 -1.57
N ASN A 113 -12.58 -8.43 -0.54
CA ASN A 113 -13.78 -9.25 -0.58
C ASN A 113 -14.97 -8.27 -0.46
N PRO A 114 -15.89 -8.15 -1.43
CA PRO A 114 -17.14 -7.42 -1.22
C PRO A 114 -18.06 -8.25 -0.31
N SER A 115 -17.65 -8.46 0.94
CA SER A 115 -18.48 -9.10 1.96
C SER A 115 -18.38 -8.28 3.25
N GLY A 116 -19.00 -7.12 3.21
CA GLY A 116 -19.03 -6.18 4.33
C GLY A 116 -20.16 -5.18 4.23
N SER A 117 -21.33 -5.59 3.71
CA SER A 117 -22.57 -4.93 4.08
C SER A 117 -22.99 -5.50 5.44
N PRO A 118 -22.87 -4.77 6.57
CA PRO A 118 -23.80 -5.00 7.65
C PRO A 118 -25.13 -4.49 7.11
N GLN A 119 -25.95 -5.37 6.51
CA GLN A 119 -27.37 -5.10 6.45
C GLN A 119 -27.86 -5.09 7.90
N ARG A 120 -27.75 -3.90 8.45
CA ARG A 120 -28.34 -3.42 9.67
C ARG A 120 -29.77 -3.97 9.75
N LEU A 121 -29.92 -4.99 10.59
CA LEU A 121 -30.99 -5.14 11.57
C LEU A 121 -32.16 -4.17 11.33
N LEU A 122 -33.11 -4.58 10.50
CA LEU A 122 -34.45 -4.04 10.48
C LEU A 122 -35.39 -5.17 10.89
N GLU A 123 -35.28 -5.59 12.15
CA GLU A 123 -36.41 -6.23 12.80
C GLU A 123 -37.41 -5.11 13.11
N PRO A 124 -38.60 -5.06 12.48
CA PRO A 124 -39.66 -4.26 13.07
C PRO A 124 -40.03 -4.96 14.37
N LEU A 125 -39.68 -4.32 15.49
CA LEU A 125 -40.22 -4.62 16.80
C LEU A 125 -41.75 -4.45 16.69
N ARG A 126 -42.46 -5.52 16.32
CA ARG A 126 -43.92 -5.53 16.36
C ARG A 126 -44.28 -5.60 17.84
N CYS A 127 -44.70 -4.46 18.38
CA CYS A 127 -45.36 -4.39 19.67
C CYS A 127 -46.49 -5.45 19.72
N PRO A 128 -46.67 -6.19 20.83
CA PRO A 128 -47.84 -7.03 21.00
C PRO A 128 -49.08 -6.12 20.98
N GLN A 129 -50.04 -6.48 20.15
CA GLN A 129 -51.33 -5.80 20.03
C GLN A 129 -52.21 -6.25 21.21
N ASP A 130 -52.71 -5.29 21.98
CA ASP A 130 -53.82 -5.45 22.94
C ASP A 130 -55.13 -5.75 22.19
#